data_AF-A0AA85JLC7-F1
#
_entry.id   AF-A0AA85JLC7-F1
#
_cell.length_a   1.000
_cell.length_b   1.000
_cell.length_c   1.000
_cell.angle_alpha   90.00
_cell.angle_beta   90.00
_cell.angle_gamma   90.00
#
_symmetry.space_group_name_H-M   'P 1'
#
loop_
_entity.id
_entity.type
_entity.pdbx_description
1 polymer ?
#
loop_
_entity_poly.entity_id
_entity_poly.type
_entity_poly.pdbx_seq_one_letter_code
_entity_poly.pdbx_strand_id
1 'polypeptide(L)'
;MMNVLDAEMSTDEQRDTPHQSILFPQPDAGWTASRSDRFKSLEDARILLGAMREDEELRKKRRPTVDHQNVSLEIPSSFDSRKKWRQCKSISNIRDQSRCGSCWAFAAVEAMSDRICIESKGKKSVELSAVDLLSCCTECGLGCQGGFPGAAWDYWVEDGIVTGSSKENHTGCQPYPFPKCEHHTTGKYPECGEKIYKTPKCHQKCQKGYKTPYGKDKYYGRMSYNVLNNENAIKKEIMMHGPVEAAFTVHSDFLNYKSGIYKYMTGAEIGGHAVRIIGWGVEKKTPYWLIANSWNEDWGEKGYFRILRGKDECGIESEVTGGLPHH
;
A
#
# COMPACT_ATOMS: atom_id res chain seq x y z
N MET A 1 25.27 22.59 63.91
CA MET A 1 25.97 22.37 62.62
C MET A 1 25.28 21.22 61.92
N MET A 2 24.93 21.40 60.64
CA MET A 2 24.21 20.48 59.72
C MET A 2 22.72 20.26 60.04
N ASN A 3 21.77 21.01 59.44
CA ASN A 3 21.25 21.10 58.05
C ASN A 3 20.46 19.88 57.52
N VAL A 4 19.15 20.12 57.43
CA VAL A 4 18.20 19.87 56.33
C VAL A 4 18.14 18.47 55.71
N LEU A 5 16.99 17.81 55.90
CA LEU A 5 16.35 16.98 54.87
C LEU A 5 14.87 17.34 54.84
N ASP A 6 14.55 18.32 53.98
CA ASP A 6 13.20 18.55 53.48
C ASP A 6 12.80 17.36 52.61
N ALA A 7 11.61 16.83 52.87
CA ALA A 7 10.95 15.85 52.03
C ALA A 7 10.36 16.57 50.81
N GLU A 8 11.08 16.59 49.69
CA GLU A 8 10.51 16.97 48.40
C GLU A 8 9.81 15.77 47.76
N MET A 9 8.50 15.93 47.53
CA MET A 9 7.69 15.13 46.63
C MET A 9 8.30 15.09 45.22
N SER A 10 8.85 13.95 44.83
CA SER A 10 9.11 13.63 43.43
C SER A 10 7.85 12.99 42.84
N THR A 11 7.11 13.78 42.05
CA THR A 11 6.12 13.25 41.10
C THR A 11 6.87 12.79 39.86
N ASP A 12 7.33 11.53 39.86
CA ASP A 12 7.85 10.88 38.65
C ASP A 12 6.66 10.43 37.79
N GLU A 13 6.16 11.34 36.97
CA GLU A 13 5.23 11.02 35.89
C GLU A 13 6.05 10.47 34.71
N GLN A 14 6.52 9.22 34.85
CA GLN A 14 7.04 8.42 33.75
C GLN A 14 5.93 8.20 32.72
N ARG A 15 5.81 9.15 31.79
CA ARG A 15 5.16 8.93 30.50
C ARG A 15 6.05 8.01 29.69
N ASP A 16 5.70 6.73 29.66
CA ASP A 16 6.12 5.76 28.66
C ASP A 16 5.95 6.36 27.25
N THR A 17 7.03 6.90 26.69
CA THR A 17 7.07 7.26 25.27
C THR A 17 7.49 6.02 24.48
N PRO A 18 6.65 5.45 23.60
CA PRO A 18 6.91 4.17 22.91
C PRO A 18 8.09 4.18 21.90
N HIS A 19 8.84 5.28 21.81
CA HIS A 19 9.76 5.54 20.71
C HIS A 19 11.23 5.19 20.97
N GLN A 20 11.64 4.93 22.21
CA GLN A 20 13.07 4.81 22.53
C GLN A 20 13.68 3.41 22.30
N SER A 21 12.90 2.32 22.42
CA SER A 21 13.45 0.95 22.33
C SER A 21 13.75 0.47 20.90
N ILE A 22 13.18 1.13 19.87
CA ILE A 22 13.31 0.74 18.44
C ILE A 22 14.54 1.38 17.77
N LEU A 23 15.13 2.41 18.38
CA LEU A 23 16.27 3.14 17.81
C LEU A 23 17.61 2.45 18.04
N PHE A 24 17.65 1.38 18.83
CA PHE A 24 18.85 0.59 19.03
C PHE A 24 18.86 -0.57 18.02
N PRO A 25 19.92 -0.71 17.21
CA PRO A 25 20.02 -1.78 16.23
C PRO A 25 19.96 -3.13 16.94
N GLN A 26 18.90 -3.89 16.65
CA GLN A 26 18.78 -5.30 17.04
C GLN A 26 19.50 -6.13 15.98
N PRO A 27 20.66 -6.75 16.29
CA PRO A 27 21.53 -7.39 15.28
C PRO A 27 20.81 -8.45 14.43
N ASP A 28 19.79 -9.10 15.00
CA ASP A 28 19.05 -10.21 14.38
C ASP A 28 17.71 -9.81 13.76
N ALA A 29 17.34 -8.52 13.77
CA ALA A 29 16.04 -8.09 13.23
C ALA A 29 15.93 -8.27 11.71
N GLY A 30 17.05 -8.23 10.98
CA GLY A 30 17.06 -8.33 9.52
C GLY A 30 16.69 -7.04 8.78
N TRP A 31 16.35 -5.97 9.52
CA TRP A 31 16.03 -4.64 9.00
C TRP A 31 16.62 -3.55 9.90
N THR A 32 16.71 -2.33 9.36
CA THR A 32 17.19 -1.15 10.09
C THR A 32 16.08 -0.12 10.22
N ALA A 33 16.05 0.52 11.39
CA ALA A 33 15.15 1.63 11.67
C ALA A 33 15.90 2.97 11.54
N SER A 34 15.19 4.03 11.16
CA SER A 34 15.62 5.40 11.40
C SER A 34 14.54 6.16 12.14
N ARG A 35 14.96 6.97 13.11
CA ARG A 35 14.07 7.84 13.87
C ARG A 35 13.29 8.73 12.91
N SER A 36 11.97 8.71 13.06
CA SER A 36 11.12 9.76 12.54
C SER A 36 10.60 10.65 13.66
N ASP A 37 10.84 11.95 13.54
CA ASP A 37 10.29 12.94 14.48
C ASP A 37 8.88 13.40 14.09
N ARG A 38 8.29 12.81 13.03
CA ARG A 38 7.00 13.25 12.51
C ARG A 38 5.80 12.73 13.29
N PHE A 39 5.76 11.44 13.62
CA PHE A 39 4.63 10.88 14.35
C PHE A 39 4.74 11.30 15.81
N LYS A 40 4.10 12.43 16.14
CA LYS A 40 3.98 12.92 17.52
C LYS A 40 3.08 12.01 18.36
N SER A 41 2.26 11.18 17.69
CA SER A 41 1.37 10.19 18.28
C SER A 41 1.12 9.02 17.33
N LEU A 42 0.62 7.89 17.85
CA LEU A 42 0.14 6.78 17.01
C LEU A 42 -1.07 7.18 16.15
N GLU A 43 -1.86 8.16 16.59
CA GLU A 43 -3.02 8.65 15.85
C GLU A 43 -2.61 9.35 14.54
N ASP A 44 -1.48 10.06 14.56
CA ASP A 44 -0.91 10.67 13.35
C ASP A 44 -0.53 9.63 12.29
N ALA A 45 -0.12 8.44 12.73
CA ALA A 45 0.22 7.33 11.85
C ALA A 45 -1.02 6.62 11.31
N ARG A 46 -2.08 6.49 12.11
CA ARG A 46 -3.34 5.85 11.68
C ARG A 46 -3.97 6.51 10.46
N ILE A 47 -3.82 7.82 10.31
CA ILE A 47 -4.35 8.59 9.16
C ILE A 47 -3.72 8.15 7.83
N LEU A 48 -2.52 7.56 7.86
CA LEU A 48 -1.83 7.04 6.68
C LEU A 48 -2.19 5.59 6.38
N LEU A 49 -2.91 4.93 7.29
CA LEU A 49 -3.43 3.59 7.13
C LEU A 49 -4.88 3.67 6.66
N GLY A 50 -5.42 2.57 6.19
CA GLY A 50 -6.78 2.58 5.65
C GLY A 50 -7.23 1.28 5.01
N ALA A 51 -6.54 0.16 5.25
CA ALA A 51 -7.06 -1.13 4.83
C ALA A 51 -7.90 -1.70 5.97
N MET A 52 -9.17 -1.96 5.68
CA MET A 52 -10.07 -2.71 6.54
C MET A 52 -10.13 -4.15 6.04
N ARG A 53 -10.17 -5.10 6.98
CA ARG A 53 -10.34 -6.52 6.66
C ARG A 53 -11.77 -6.78 6.21
N GLU A 54 -11.91 -7.49 5.11
CA GLU A 54 -13.22 -7.97 4.67
C GLU A 54 -13.63 -9.16 5.56
N ASP A 55 -14.91 -9.27 5.90
CA ASP A 55 -15.41 -10.45 6.59
C ASP A 55 -15.08 -11.72 5.77
N GLU A 56 -14.60 -12.77 6.44
CA GLU A 56 -14.04 -13.94 5.75
C GLU A 56 -15.07 -14.66 4.87
N GLU A 57 -16.32 -14.75 5.34
CA GLU A 57 -17.40 -15.39 4.59
C GLU A 57 -17.89 -14.51 3.44
N LEU A 58 -17.96 -13.19 3.65
CA LEU A 58 -18.22 -12.25 2.55
C LEU A 58 -17.12 -12.31 1.48
N ARG A 59 -15.85 -12.34 1.88
CA ARG A 59 -14.69 -12.42 0.97
C ARG A 59 -14.74 -13.68 0.11
N LYS A 60 -15.05 -14.84 0.71
CA LYS A 60 -15.22 -16.11 0.00
C LYS A 60 -16.42 -16.11 -0.95
N LYS A 61 -17.51 -15.46 -0.56
CA LYS A 61 -18.77 -15.47 -1.32
C LYS A 61 -18.79 -14.47 -2.48
N ARG A 62 -18.18 -13.30 -2.30
CA ARG A 62 -18.22 -12.20 -3.29
C ARG A 62 -17.43 -12.51 -4.56
N ARG A 63 -16.28 -13.18 -4.42
CA ARG A 63 -15.38 -13.46 -5.55
C ARG A 63 -14.72 -14.82 -5.42
N PRO A 64 -14.35 -15.46 -6.55
CA PRO A 64 -13.63 -16.73 -6.50
C PRO A 64 -12.24 -16.56 -5.88
N THR A 65 -11.68 -17.67 -5.40
CA THR A 65 -10.29 -17.74 -4.91
C THR A 65 -9.46 -18.58 -5.86
N VAL A 66 -8.38 -18.02 -6.40
CA VAL A 66 -7.45 -18.74 -7.28
C VAL A 66 -6.29 -19.34 -6.48
N ASP A 67 -5.93 -20.58 -6.76
CA ASP A 67 -4.86 -21.30 -6.06
C ASP A 67 -3.66 -21.68 -6.96
N HIS A 68 -3.86 -21.65 -8.28
CA HIS A 68 -2.89 -22.04 -9.30
C HIS A 68 -2.23 -23.41 -9.06
N GLN A 69 -2.93 -24.35 -8.43
CA GLN A 69 -2.38 -25.68 -8.11
C GLN A 69 -2.05 -26.48 -9.38
N ASN A 70 -2.92 -26.41 -10.39
CA ASN A 70 -2.78 -27.14 -11.65
C ASN A 70 -1.83 -26.46 -12.67
N VAL A 71 -1.24 -25.32 -12.32
CA VAL A 71 -0.29 -24.61 -13.19
C VAL A 71 1.11 -25.13 -12.93
N SER A 72 1.68 -25.86 -13.90
CA SER A 72 3.08 -26.29 -13.87
C SER A 72 3.99 -25.15 -14.34
N LEU A 73 4.50 -24.37 -13.38
CA LEU A 73 5.38 -23.25 -13.61
C LEU A 73 6.54 -23.30 -12.61
N GLU A 74 7.77 -23.33 -13.12
CA GLU A 74 8.96 -23.28 -12.27
C GLU A 74 9.09 -21.89 -11.64
N ILE A 75 9.10 -21.84 -10.31
CA ILE A 75 9.15 -20.59 -9.55
C ILE A 75 10.62 -20.25 -9.27
N PRO A 76 11.17 -19.15 -9.81
CA PRO A 76 12.55 -18.76 -9.55
C PRO A 76 12.75 -18.33 -8.10
N SER A 77 14.00 -18.40 -7.62
CA SER A 77 14.37 -17.95 -6.26
C SER A 77 14.17 -16.45 -6.04
N SER A 78 14.18 -15.66 -7.12
CA SER A 78 13.85 -14.23 -7.10
C SER A 78 13.09 -13.82 -8.36
N PHE A 79 12.23 -12.83 -8.22
CA PHE A 79 11.42 -12.27 -9.29
C PHE A 79 11.16 -10.79 -9.02
N ASP A 80 11.20 -9.98 -10.08
CA ASP A 80 10.91 -8.55 -10.01
C ASP A 80 10.11 -8.16 -11.26
N SER A 81 8.85 -7.77 -11.07
CA SER A 81 7.94 -7.40 -12.16
C SER A 81 8.52 -6.29 -13.04
N ARG A 82 9.31 -5.37 -12.47
CA ARG A 82 9.95 -4.27 -13.22
C ARG A 82 10.97 -4.80 -14.23
N LYS A 83 11.63 -5.92 -13.92
CA LYS A 83 12.60 -6.57 -14.80
C LYS A 83 11.92 -7.39 -15.89
N LYS A 84 10.79 -8.05 -15.58
CA LYS A 84 10.06 -8.87 -16.54
C LYS A 84 9.30 -8.04 -17.57
N TRP A 85 8.61 -6.99 -17.13
CA TRP A 85 7.77 -6.14 -17.99
C TRP A 85 8.31 -4.72 -18.07
N ARG A 86 9.55 -4.57 -18.57
CA ARG A 86 10.28 -3.28 -18.62
C ARG A 86 9.56 -2.18 -19.40
N GLN A 87 8.68 -2.56 -20.33
CA GLN A 87 7.84 -1.65 -21.11
C GLN A 87 6.73 -1.00 -20.27
N CYS A 88 6.29 -1.66 -19.19
CA CYS A 88 5.23 -1.18 -18.31
C CYS A 88 5.81 -0.31 -17.21
N LYS A 89 5.89 1.00 -17.48
CA LYS A 89 6.53 1.98 -16.57
C LYS A 89 5.76 2.17 -15.26
N SER A 90 4.45 1.92 -15.25
CA SER A 90 3.61 1.97 -14.05
C SER A 90 4.14 1.10 -12.92
N ILE A 91 4.78 -0.04 -13.22
CA ILE A 91 5.26 -0.99 -12.20
C ILE A 91 6.33 -0.33 -11.31
N SER A 92 7.13 0.58 -11.89
CA SER A 92 8.18 1.31 -11.18
C SER A 92 7.71 2.66 -10.61
N ASN A 93 6.46 3.05 -10.85
CA ASN A 93 5.91 4.29 -10.32
C ASN A 93 5.55 4.10 -8.85
N ILE A 94 6.10 4.94 -7.98
CA ILE A 94 5.74 5.03 -6.57
C ILE A 94 4.84 6.26 -6.41
N ARG A 95 3.65 6.04 -5.84
CA ARG A 95 2.68 7.12 -5.59
C ARG A 95 2.69 7.54 -4.13
N ASP A 96 1.87 8.54 -3.84
CA ASP A 96 1.73 9.12 -2.51
C ASP A 96 0.23 9.35 -2.22
N GLN A 97 -0.28 8.70 -1.18
CA GLN A 97 -1.66 8.86 -0.73
C GLN A 97 -1.91 10.15 0.07
N SER A 98 -0.84 10.88 0.43
CA SER A 98 -0.87 12.06 1.30
C SER A 98 -1.49 11.74 2.66
N ARG A 99 -2.07 12.73 3.35
CA ARG A 99 -2.76 12.55 4.65
C ARG A 99 -4.22 12.12 4.48
N CYS A 100 -4.41 11.00 3.79
CA CYS A 100 -5.70 10.36 3.54
C CYS A 100 -5.50 8.85 3.66
N GLY A 101 -6.36 8.16 4.42
CA GLY A 101 -6.33 6.71 4.62
C GLY A 101 -6.86 5.95 3.41
N SER A 102 -6.28 6.19 2.24
CA SER A 102 -6.72 5.65 0.95
C SER A 102 -5.78 4.60 0.37
N CYS A 103 -4.91 3.99 1.18
CA CYS A 103 -3.99 2.95 0.73
C CYS A 103 -4.70 1.81 -0.04
N TRP A 104 -5.91 1.43 0.39
CA TRP A 104 -6.78 0.44 -0.24
C TRP A 104 -7.17 0.81 -1.69
N ALA A 105 -7.28 2.10 -1.99
CA ALA A 105 -7.55 2.56 -3.35
C ALA A 105 -6.25 2.67 -4.16
N PHE A 106 -5.15 3.08 -3.52
CA PHE A 106 -3.85 3.23 -4.18
C PHE A 106 -3.27 1.90 -4.64
N ALA A 107 -3.16 0.92 -3.75
CA ALA A 107 -2.59 -0.38 -4.10
C ALA A 107 -3.43 -1.08 -5.19
N ALA A 108 -4.76 -0.98 -5.12
CA ALA A 108 -5.67 -1.40 -6.18
C ALA A 108 -5.36 -0.74 -7.53
N VAL A 109 -5.45 0.60 -7.64
CA VAL A 109 -5.28 1.27 -8.96
C VAL A 109 -3.87 1.16 -9.50
N GLU A 110 -2.86 1.03 -8.65
CA GLU A 110 -1.50 0.75 -9.08
C GLU A 110 -1.38 -0.63 -9.73
N ALA A 111 -1.88 -1.68 -9.07
CA ALA A 111 -1.83 -3.04 -9.60
C ALA A 111 -2.70 -3.19 -10.85
N MET A 112 -3.88 -2.56 -10.89
CA MET A 112 -4.75 -2.51 -12.08
C MET A 112 -4.06 -1.81 -13.25
N SER A 113 -3.39 -0.68 -13.02
CA SER A 113 -2.61 0.04 -14.04
C SER A 113 -1.50 -0.84 -14.63
N ASP A 114 -0.79 -1.57 -13.76
CA ASP A 114 0.24 -2.52 -14.16
C ASP A 114 -0.33 -3.64 -15.03
N ARG A 115 -1.44 -4.24 -14.59
CA ARG A 115 -2.09 -5.34 -15.29
C ARG A 115 -2.67 -4.94 -16.63
N ILE A 116 -3.23 -3.74 -16.77
CA ILE A 116 -3.66 -3.19 -18.08
C ILE A 116 -2.49 -3.17 -19.06
N CYS A 117 -1.31 -2.76 -18.62
CA CYS A 117 -0.13 -2.77 -19.47
C CYS A 117 0.39 -4.18 -19.76
N ILE A 118 0.47 -5.04 -18.75
CA ILE A 118 1.00 -6.40 -18.88
C ILE A 118 0.13 -7.24 -19.83
N GLU A 119 -1.18 -7.27 -19.59
CA GLU A 119 -2.13 -8.11 -20.34
C GLU A 119 -2.37 -7.58 -21.76
N SER A 120 -2.24 -6.28 -21.98
CA SER A 120 -2.24 -5.70 -23.33
C SER A 120 -0.89 -5.83 -24.05
N LYS A 121 0.12 -6.48 -23.44
CA LYS A 121 1.49 -6.62 -23.95
C LYS A 121 2.13 -5.26 -24.28
N GLY A 122 1.87 -4.26 -23.45
CA GLY A 122 2.38 -2.90 -23.61
C GLY A 122 1.60 -2.01 -24.57
N LYS A 123 0.50 -2.49 -25.16
CA LYS A 123 -0.32 -1.69 -26.10
C LYS A 123 -1.13 -0.60 -25.38
N LYS A 124 -1.54 -0.84 -24.14
CA LYS A 124 -2.22 0.14 -23.28
C LYS A 124 -1.31 0.43 -22.10
N SER A 125 -1.06 1.70 -21.80
CA SER A 125 -0.31 2.11 -20.61
C SER A 125 -1.03 3.31 -20.02
N VAL A 126 -1.61 3.12 -18.84
CA VAL A 126 -2.47 4.11 -18.19
C VAL A 126 -2.13 4.20 -16.72
N GLU A 127 -2.44 5.35 -16.14
CA GLU A 127 -2.40 5.59 -14.71
C GLU A 127 -3.84 5.78 -14.25
N LEU A 128 -4.42 4.77 -13.61
CA LEU A 128 -5.80 4.83 -13.10
C LEU A 128 -5.90 5.76 -11.89
N SER A 129 -7.02 6.49 -11.83
CA SER A 129 -7.30 7.51 -10.82
C SER A 129 -7.63 6.88 -9.47
N ALA A 130 -6.74 7.09 -8.49
CA ALA A 130 -7.04 6.74 -7.11
C ALA A 130 -8.25 7.52 -6.56
N VAL A 131 -8.45 8.79 -6.98
CA VAL A 131 -9.54 9.62 -6.47
C VAL A 131 -10.91 9.21 -7.02
N ASP A 132 -11.00 8.74 -8.25
CA ASP A 132 -12.24 8.18 -8.80
C ASP A 132 -12.71 6.99 -7.95
N LEU A 133 -11.84 5.99 -7.75
CA LEU A 133 -12.13 4.84 -6.89
C LEU A 133 -12.46 5.25 -5.44
N LEU A 134 -11.58 6.05 -4.83
CA LEU A 134 -11.70 6.57 -3.46
C LEU A 134 -13.04 7.29 -3.19
N SER A 135 -13.50 8.09 -4.15
CA SER A 135 -14.63 9.00 -3.93
C SER A 135 -15.96 8.46 -4.43
N CYS A 136 -15.94 7.57 -5.44
CA CYS A 136 -17.15 7.07 -6.09
C CYS A 136 -17.55 5.65 -5.67
N CYS A 137 -16.65 4.81 -5.17
CA CYS A 137 -17.03 3.49 -4.67
C CYS A 137 -17.60 3.57 -3.25
N THR A 138 -18.92 3.59 -3.12
CA THR A 138 -19.60 3.65 -1.81
C THR A 138 -19.55 2.33 -1.05
N GLU A 139 -19.50 1.20 -1.76
CA GLU A 139 -19.41 -0.15 -1.14
C GLU A 139 -17.98 -0.51 -0.71
N CYS A 140 -16.98 0.28 -1.11
CA CYS A 140 -15.58 0.04 -0.78
C CYS A 140 -15.20 0.54 0.62
N GLY A 141 -16.07 1.25 1.33
CA GLY A 141 -15.81 1.75 2.68
C GLY A 141 -15.99 3.26 2.82
N LEU A 142 -15.12 3.91 3.58
CA LEU A 142 -15.29 5.28 4.06
C LEU A 142 -14.28 6.26 3.44
N GLY A 143 -13.73 5.91 2.26
CA GLY A 143 -12.82 6.75 1.51
C GLY A 143 -11.48 6.99 2.23
N CYS A 144 -11.22 8.24 2.65
CA CYS A 144 -10.02 8.59 3.42
C CYS A 144 -10.00 8.07 4.87
N GLN A 145 -11.09 7.46 5.34
CA GLN A 145 -11.16 6.81 6.66
C GLN A 145 -10.96 5.28 6.56
N GLY A 146 -10.50 4.81 5.40
CA GLY A 146 -10.23 3.42 5.10
C GLY A 146 -11.32 2.73 4.27
N GLY A 147 -10.97 1.55 3.76
CA GLY A 147 -11.80 0.77 2.86
C GLY A 147 -11.27 -0.64 2.66
N PHE A 148 -12.03 -1.43 1.91
CA PHE A 148 -11.82 -2.86 1.71
C PHE A 148 -11.14 -3.11 0.36
N PRO A 149 -9.90 -3.64 0.33
CA PRO A 149 -9.19 -3.95 -0.90
C PRO A 149 -10.00 -4.82 -1.88
N GLY A 150 -10.67 -5.86 -1.38
CA GLY A 150 -11.53 -6.72 -2.21
C GLY A 150 -12.55 -5.93 -3.03
N ALA A 151 -13.36 -5.10 -2.35
CA ALA A 151 -14.41 -4.32 -2.98
C ALA A 151 -13.90 -3.34 -4.04
N ALA A 152 -12.66 -2.84 -3.91
CA ALA A 152 -12.05 -1.99 -4.94
C ALA A 152 -11.90 -2.70 -6.28
N TRP A 153 -11.55 -4.00 -6.27
CA TRP A 153 -11.46 -4.80 -7.49
C TRP A 153 -12.83 -5.13 -8.07
N ASP A 154 -13.88 -5.27 -7.24
CA ASP A 154 -15.25 -5.42 -7.74
C ASP A 154 -15.71 -4.16 -8.45
N TYR A 155 -15.52 -3.00 -7.81
CA TYR A 155 -15.88 -1.72 -8.42
C TYR A 155 -15.16 -1.51 -9.76
N TRP A 156 -13.91 -1.94 -9.87
CA TRP A 156 -13.21 -1.89 -11.15
C TRP A 156 -13.87 -2.75 -12.24
N VAL A 157 -14.48 -3.88 -11.88
CA VAL A 157 -15.23 -4.73 -12.81
C VAL A 157 -16.60 -4.13 -13.14
N GLU A 158 -17.32 -3.64 -12.13
CA GLU A 158 -18.72 -3.18 -12.25
C GLU A 158 -18.84 -1.79 -12.88
N ASP A 159 -18.02 -0.83 -12.42
CA ASP A 159 -18.13 0.59 -12.77
C ASP A 159 -16.92 1.11 -13.57
N GLY A 160 -15.79 0.41 -13.49
CA GLY A 160 -14.54 0.84 -14.07
C GLY A 160 -13.95 2.09 -13.40
N ILE A 161 -12.73 2.43 -13.79
CA ILE A 161 -11.97 3.55 -13.19
C ILE A 161 -11.38 4.42 -14.31
N VAL A 162 -11.49 5.74 -14.18
CA VAL A 162 -10.91 6.69 -15.16
C VAL A 162 -9.41 6.87 -14.94
N THR A 163 -8.72 7.51 -15.89
CA THR A 163 -7.31 7.87 -15.71
C THR A 163 -7.12 9.02 -14.72
N GLY A 164 -5.99 9.09 -14.02
CA GLY A 164 -5.70 10.16 -13.09
C GLY A 164 -4.34 10.05 -12.41
N SER A 165 -3.46 11.00 -12.68
CA SER A 165 -2.11 11.04 -12.13
C SER A 165 -2.03 11.55 -10.68
N SER A 166 -0.81 11.76 -10.18
CA SER A 166 -0.60 12.57 -8.97
C SER A 166 -1.10 14.00 -9.16
N LYS A 167 -1.24 14.72 -8.04
CA LYS A 167 -1.60 16.13 -8.03
C LYS A 167 -0.62 16.94 -8.90
N GLU A 168 0.67 16.73 -8.73
CA GLU A 168 1.73 17.54 -9.34
C GLU A 168 1.83 17.35 -10.86
N ASN A 169 1.53 16.15 -11.35
CA ASN A 169 1.59 15.84 -12.78
C ASN A 169 0.39 16.40 -13.54
N HIS A 170 -0.77 16.52 -12.90
CA HIS A 170 -2.00 17.08 -13.49
C HIS A 170 -2.45 16.42 -14.82
N THR A 171 -2.22 15.12 -15.02
CA THR A 171 -2.64 14.37 -16.21
C THR A 171 -3.74 13.35 -15.95
N GLY A 172 -4.42 12.91 -17.02
CA GLY A 172 -5.59 12.03 -16.94
C GLY A 172 -6.91 12.76 -16.67
N CYS A 173 -7.99 12.01 -16.58
CA CYS A 173 -9.33 12.54 -16.32
C CYS A 173 -9.44 13.15 -14.92
N GLN A 174 -8.98 12.46 -13.88
CA GLN A 174 -9.10 12.90 -12.48
C GLN A 174 -7.79 12.70 -11.70
N PRO A 175 -6.85 13.67 -11.78
CA PRO A 175 -5.66 13.65 -10.96
C PRO A 175 -5.99 13.67 -9.46
N TYR A 176 -5.13 13.05 -8.65
CA TYR A 176 -5.27 13.04 -7.20
C TYR A 176 -5.27 14.47 -6.63
N PRO A 177 -6.18 14.83 -5.71
CA PRO A 177 -6.34 16.21 -5.28
C PRO A 177 -5.34 16.63 -4.18
N PHE A 178 -4.75 15.67 -3.47
CA PHE A 178 -3.89 15.92 -2.31
C PHE A 178 -2.41 15.89 -2.71
N PRO A 179 -1.59 16.80 -2.16
CA PRO A 179 -0.20 16.93 -2.56
C PRO A 179 0.66 15.79 -2.02
N LYS A 180 1.71 15.46 -2.77
CA LYS A 180 2.83 14.69 -2.25
C LYS A 180 3.45 15.38 -1.04
N CYS A 181 3.92 14.61 -0.07
CA CYS A 181 4.50 15.15 1.15
C CYS A 181 5.32 14.12 1.93
N GLU A 182 6.24 14.58 2.77
CA GLU A 182 7.19 13.71 3.46
C GLU A 182 6.61 13.06 4.70
N HIS A 183 6.29 11.77 4.63
CA HIS A 183 5.54 11.06 5.68
C HIS A 183 6.27 10.82 6.98
N HIS A 184 7.58 10.64 6.95
CA HIS A 184 8.39 10.37 8.15
C HIS A 184 9.89 10.35 7.86
N THR A 185 10.28 10.88 6.70
CA THR A 185 11.66 11.03 6.25
C THR A 185 11.91 12.50 5.95
N THR A 186 13.17 12.90 5.86
CA THR A 186 13.52 14.22 5.33
C THR A 186 13.83 14.03 3.86
N GLY A 187 13.06 14.68 3.01
CA GLY A 187 13.13 14.49 1.56
C GLY A 187 12.94 15.79 0.80
N LYS A 188 12.57 15.67 -0.47
CA LYS A 188 12.41 16.81 -1.40
C LYS A 188 11.00 17.40 -1.39
N TYR A 189 10.01 16.69 -0.83
CA TYR A 189 8.65 17.19 -0.71
C TYR A 189 8.49 18.04 0.57
N PRO A 190 7.44 18.87 0.65
CA PRO A 190 7.08 19.51 1.91
C PRO A 190 6.70 18.46 2.97
N GLU A 191 6.93 18.77 4.24
CA GLU A 191 6.33 17.98 5.33
C GLU A 191 4.82 17.91 5.12
N CYS A 192 4.20 16.74 5.35
CA CYS A 192 2.73 16.72 5.32
C CYS A 192 2.25 17.48 6.56
N GLY A 193 1.73 18.69 6.32
CA GLY A 193 1.20 19.55 7.36
C GLY A 193 0.05 18.90 8.16
N GLU A 194 -0.57 19.65 9.05
CA GLU A 194 -1.52 19.08 10.03
C GLU A 194 -2.91 18.78 9.46
N LYS A 195 -3.15 19.13 8.19
CA LYS A 195 -4.45 18.95 7.55
C LYS A 195 -4.76 17.46 7.34
N ILE A 196 -5.83 17.00 7.96
CA ILE A 196 -6.43 15.69 7.70
C ILE A 196 -7.41 15.84 6.53
N TYR A 197 -7.16 15.13 5.42
CA TYR A 197 -8.00 15.25 4.25
C TYR A 197 -9.28 14.41 4.41
N LYS A 198 -10.42 15.03 4.07
CA LYS A 198 -11.71 14.33 3.96
C LYS A 198 -11.83 13.70 2.57
N THR A 199 -12.59 12.62 2.49
CA THR A 199 -12.96 11.99 1.21
C THR A 199 -13.56 13.05 0.27
N PRO A 200 -12.98 13.25 -0.93
CA PRO A 200 -13.57 14.14 -1.93
C PRO A 200 -14.97 13.66 -2.30
N LYS A 201 -15.82 14.57 -2.79
CA LYS A 201 -17.10 14.16 -3.37
C LYS A 201 -16.85 13.42 -4.69
N CYS A 202 -17.61 12.36 -4.95
CA CYS A 202 -17.61 11.74 -6.28
C CYS A 202 -18.03 12.79 -7.32
N HIS A 203 -17.18 12.96 -8.33
CA HIS A 203 -17.45 13.82 -9.46
C HIS A 203 -17.35 13.00 -10.74
N GLN A 204 -18.45 12.76 -11.44
CA GLN A 204 -18.44 12.03 -12.71
C GLN A 204 -18.06 12.97 -13.88
N LYS A 205 -16.95 13.68 -13.74
CA LYS A 205 -16.45 14.68 -14.69
C LYS A 205 -14.93 14.77 -14.63
N CYS A 206 -14.30 14.80 -15.80
CA CYS A 206 -12.87 15.04 -15.92
C CYS A 206 -12.49 16.51 -15.67
N GLN A 207 -11.23 16.74 -15.33
CA GLN A 207 -10.65 18.08 -15.19
C GLN A 207 -10.81 18.92 -16.47
N LYS A 208 -10.86 20.25 -16.29
CA LYS A 208 -11.00 21.20 -17.40
C LYS A 208 -9.84 21.02 -18.40
N GLY A 209 -10.17 20.95 -19.69
CA GLY A 209 -9.17 20.80 -20.76
C GLY A 209 -8.85 19.35 -21.12
N TYR A 210 -9.27 18.37 -20.30
CA TYR A 210 -9.19 16.96 -20.68
C TYR A 210 -10.25 16.63 -21.73
N LYS A 211 -9.83 16.04 -22.86
CA LYS A 211 -10.67 15.90 -24.06
C LYS A 211 -11.66 14.74 -23.99
N THR A 212 -11.27 13.65 -23.33
CA THR A 212 -12.10 12.44 -23.24
C THR A 212 -13.17 12.64 -22.17
N PRO A 213 -14.46 12.44 -22.48
CA PRO A 213 -15.53 12.47 -21.48
C PRO A 213 -15.33 11.40 -20.40
N TYR A 214 -15.76 11.67 -19.16
CA TYR A 214 -15.59 10.77 -18.00
C TYR A 214 -15.98 9.32 -18.30
N GLY A 215 -17.21 9.07 -18.78
CA GLY A 215 -17.67 7.70 -19.08
C GLY A 215 -16.90 7.01 -20.21
N LYS A 216 -16.25 7.76 -21.11
CA LYS A 216 -15.40 7.21 -22.18
C LYS A 216 -13.96 6.97 -21.75
N ASP A 217 -13.55 7.51 -20.60
CA ASP A 217 -12.22 7.32 -20.03
C ASP A 217 -12.17 6.17 -19.02
N LYS A 218 -13.29 5.49 -18.78
CA LYS A 218 -13.39 4.34 -17.87
C LYS A 218 -12.68 3.11 -18.42
N TYR A 219 -11.81 2.53 -17.60
CA TYR A 219 -11.16 1.24 -17.82
C TYR A 219 -11.76 0.21 -16.88
N TYR A 220 -12.20 -0.92 -17.43
CA TYR A 220 -12.94 -1.95 -16.70
C TYR A 220 -12.08 -3.20 -16.48
N GLY A 221 -12.26 -3.80 -15.32
CA GLY A 221 -11.86 -5.18 -15.04
C GLY A 221 -12.82 -6.15 -15.71
N ARG A 222 -12.30 -7.27 -16.19
CA ARG A 222 -13.10 -8.41 -16.66
C ARG A 222 -13.52 -9.31 -15.50
N MET A 223 -12.67 -9.42 -14.49
CA MET A 223 -12.92 -10.22 -13.28
C MET A 223 -12.02 -9.77 -12.13
N SER A 224 -12.54 -9.93 -10.91
CA SER A 224 -11.84 -9.78 -9.63
C SER A 224 -11.78 -11.15 -8.95
N TYR A 225 -10.75 -11.38 -8.13
CA TYR A 225 -10.60 -12.63 -7.37
C TYR A 225 -9.66 -12.48 -6.17
N ASN A 226 -9.85 -13.34 -5.18
CA ASN A 226 -8.88 -13.55 -4.11
C ASN A 226 -7.75 -14.45 -4.63
N VAL A 227 -6.54 -14.30 -4.10
CA VAL A 227 -5.50 -15.31 -4.24
C VAL A 227 -5.45 -16.11 -2.94
N LEU A 228 -5.35 -17.44 -3.04
CA LEU A 228 -5.25 -18.31 -1.87
C LEU A 228 -4.06 -17.88 -1.00
N ASN A 229 -4.24 -17.89 0.33
CA ASN A 229 -3.16 -17.68 1.31
C ASN A 229 -2.16 -18.85 1.23
N ASN A 230 -1.31 -18.79 0.21
CA ASN A 230 -0.31 -19.77 -0.13
C ASN A 230 0.80 -19.08 -0.91
N GLU A 231 2.02 -19.18 -0.39
CA GLU A 231 3.19 -18.52 -0.97
C GLU A 231 3.36 -18.82 -2.48
N ASN A 232 3.17 -20.07 -2.90
CA ASN A 232 3.34 -20.47 -4.29
C ASN A 232 2.20 -19.97 -5.17
N ALA A 233 0.95 -19.94 -4.67
CA ALA A 233 -0.18 -19.36 -5.40
C ALA A 233 0.07 -17.88 -5.70
N ILE A 234 0.51 -17.11 -4.69
CA ILE A 234 0.83 -15.69 -4.83
C ILE A 234 1.99 -15.47 -5.81
N LYS A 235 3.06 -16.26 -5.73
CA LYS A 235 4.17 -16.18 -6.70
C LYS A 235 3.74 -16.48 -8.12
N LYS A 236 2.95 -17.53 -8.33
CA LYS A 236 2.43 -17.91 -9.66
C LYS A 236 1.53 -16.80 -10.22
N GLU A 237 0.62 -16.26 -9.41
CA GLU A 237 -0.23 -15.13 -9.79
C GLU A 237 0.61 -13.94 -10.27
N ILE A 238 1.59 -13.52 -9.47
CA ILE A 238 2.47 -12.40 -9.80
C ILE A 238 3.26 -12.68 -11.08
N MET A 239 3.75 -13.91 -11.27
CA MET A 239 4.49 -14.29 -12.47
C MET A 239 3.63 -14.27 -13.73
N MET A 240 2.38 -14.72 -13.66
CA MET A 240 1.52 -14.84 -14.84
C MET A 240 0.90 -13.50 -15.21
N HIS A 241 0.36 -12.79 -14.22
CA HIS A 241 -0.53 -11.66 -14.46
C HIS A 241 0.04 -10.33 -13.96
N GLY A 242 1.15 -10.36 -13.22
CA GLY A 242 1.80 -9.16 -12.69
C GLY A 242 1.39 -8.81 -11.27
N PRO A 243 1.78 -7.62 -10.78
CA PRO A 243 1.59 -7.22 -9.40
C PRO A 243 0.18 -7.43 -8.84
N VAL A 244 0.10 -7.73 -7.55
CA VAL A 244 -1.14 -7.94 -6.78
C VAL A 244 -1.24 -6.90 -5.68
N GLU A 245 -2.47 -6.63 -5.25
CA GLU A 245 -2.71 -5.89 -4.01
C GLU A 245 -2.72 -6.88 -2.84
N ALA A 246 -2.16 -6.46 -1.70
CA ALA A 246 -2.21 -7.17 -0.44
C ALA A 246 -2.44 -6.20 0.71
N ALA A 247 -2.95 -6.68 1.84
CA ALA A 247 -3.00 -5.91 3.07
C ALA A 247 -2.20 -6.61 4.18
N PHE A 248 -1.64 -5.83 5.09
CA PHE A 248 -0.96 -6.34 6.28
C PHE A 248 -1.22 -5.43 7.48
N THR A 249 -0.94 -5.97 8.65
CA THR A 249 -1.06 -5.29 9.94
C THR A 249 0.18 -4.45 10.18
N VAL A 250 0.00 -3.15 10.36
CA VAL A 250 1.09 -2.22 10.69
C VAL A 250 1.23 -2.14 12.21
N HIS A 251 2.45 -2.42 12.68
CA HIS A 251 2.86 -2.17 14.05
C HIS A 251 3.72 -0.90 14.13
N SER A 252 3.85 -0.32 15.32
CA SER A 252 4.55 0.97 15.49
C SER A 252 6.05 0.96 15.15
N ASP A 253 6.70 -0.20 15.19
CA ASP A 253 8.08 -0.37 14.74
C ASP A 253 8.22 -0.19 13.22
N PHE A 254 7.26 -0.63 12.42
CA PHE A 254 7.24 -0.44 10.96
C PHE A 254 7.31 1.04 10.53
N LEU A 255 6.75 1.95 11.32
CA LEU A 255 6.79 3.40 11.04
C LEU A 255 8.20 3.98 10.99
N ASN A 256 9.19 3.25 11.50
CA ASN A 256 10.59 3.66 11.50
C ASN A 256 11.41 2.84 10.47
N TYR A 257 10.78 1.98 9.67
CA TYR A 257 11.47 1.16 8.68
C TYR A 257 12.29 2.01 7.71
N LYS A 258 13.56 1.64 7.52
CA LYS A 258 14.47 2.26 6.55
C LYS A 258 14.89 1.30 5.45
N SER A 259 15.34 0.10 5.81
CA SER A 259 15.84 -0.88 4.84
C SER A 259 15.95 -2.29 5.43
N GLY A 260 16.13 -3.29 4.57
CA GLY A 260 16.24 -4.70 4.94
C GLY A 260 14.91 -5.44 4.89
N ILE A 261 14.83 -6.62 5.48
CA ILE A 261 13.64 -7.46 5.47
C ILE A 261 12.90 -7.25 6.78
N TYR A 262 11.80 -6.51 6.72
CA TYR A 262 10.94 -6.25 7.86
C TYR A 262 10.32 -7.55 8.39
N LYS A 263 10.31 -7.63 9.71
CA LYS A 263 9.62 -8.60 10.55
C LYS A 263 9.24 -7.84 11.82
N TYR A 264 8.02 -8.05 12.30
CA TYR A 264 7.56 -7.45 13.54
C TYR A 264 8.45 -7.88 14.71
N MET A 265 8.91 -6.88 15.48
CA MET A 265 9.76 -7.11 16.66
C MET A 265 9.08 -6.60 17.93
N THR A 266 8.40 -5.45 17.87
CA THR A 266 7.81 -4.80 19.04
C THR A 266 6.82 -3.72 18.66
N GLY A 267 6.00 -3.28 19.61
CA GLY A 267 5.15 -2.11 19.47
C GLY A 267 3.69 -2.43 19.20
N ALA A 268 2.85 -1.43 19.42
CA ALA A 268 1.41 -1.60 19.32
C ALA A 268 0.97 -1.83 17.86
N GLU A 269 -0.06 -2.62 17.68
CA GLU A 269 -0.83 -2.65 16.44
C GLU A 269 -1.47 -1.27 16.20
N ILE A 270 -1.29 -0.72 15.01
CA ILE A 270 -1.80 0.60 14.62
C ILE A 270 -3.04 0.47 13.76
N GLY A 271 -3.04 -0.48 12.81
CA GLY A 271 -4.13 -0.76 11.89
C GLY A 271 -3.68 -1.50 10.63
N GLY A 272 -4.59 -1.67 9.67
CA GLY A 272 -4.31 -2.32 8.39
C GLY A 272 -3.83 -1.34 7.31
N HIS A 273 -2.85 -1.77 6.51
CA HIS A 273 -2.33 -1.03 5.37
C HIS A 273 -2.32 -1.88 4.11
N ALA A 274 -2.77 -1.31 2.99
CA ALA A 274 -2.79 -1.98 1.69
C ALA A 274 -1.62 -1.51 0.84
N VAL A 275 -1.00 -2.47 0.16
CA VAL A 275 0.26 -2.31 -0.57
C VAL A 275 0.27 -3.18 -1.82
N ARG A 276 1.20 -2.91 -2.73
CA ARG A 276 1.33 -3.66 -3.98
C ARG A 276 2.55 -4.56 -3.97
N ILE A 277 2.35 -5.88 -4.03
CA ILE A 277 3.44 -6.86 -4.13
C ILE A 277 3.87 -6.97 -5.59
N ILE A 278 5.14 -6.72 -5.86
CA ILE A 278 5.69 -6.71 -7.23
C ILE A 278 6.72 -7.82 -7.48
N GLY A 279 7.09 -8.60 -6.47
CA GLY A 279 8.09 -9.65 -6.62
C GLY A 279 8.54 -10.25 -5.31
N TRP A 280 9.65 -10.98 -5.35
CA TRP A 280 10.24 -11.65 -4.20
C TRP A 280 11.73 -11.91 -4.41
N GLY A 281 12.42 -12.28 -3.33
CA GLY A 281 13.78 -12.78 -3.40
C GLY A 281 14.20 -13.46 -2.11
N VAL A 282 15.50 -13.72 -2.00
CA VAL A 282 16.15 -14.24 -0.80
C VAL A 282 17.40 -13.41 -0.55
N GLU A 283 17.56 -12.88 0.66
CA GLU A 283 18.79 -12.18 1.09
C GLU A 283 19.34 -12.86 2.33
N LYS A 284 20.61 -13.28 2.31
CA LYS A 284 21.26 -13.99 3.44
C LYS A 284 20.40 -15.14 4.01
N LYS A 285 19.81 -15.96 3.12
CA LYS A 285 18.88 -17.07 3.42
C LYS A 285 17.47 -16.66 3.91
N THR A 286 17.19 -15.37 4.07
CA THR A 286 15.88 -14.88 4.49
C THR A 286 15.01 -14.59 3.27
N PRO A 287 13.89 -15.30 3.08
CA PRO A 287 12.95 -15.04 2.00
C PRO A 287 12.16 -13.75 2.24
N TYR A 288 11.93 -12.97 1.19
CA TYR A 288 11.12 -11.75 1.28
C TYR A 288 10.15 -11.58 0.11
N TRP A 289 9.10 -10.80 0.34
CA TRP A 289 8.30 -10.12 -0.67
C TRP A 289 8.89 -8.75 -0.98
N LEU A 290 8.90 -8.34 -2.25
CA LEU A 290 9.27 -7.00 -2.70
C LEU A 290 7.98 -6.20 -2.92
N ILE A 291 7.82 -5.11 -2.18
CA ILE A 291 6.54 -4.41 -2.07
C ILE A 291 6.74 -2.92 -2.36
N ALA A 292 5.85 -2.36 -3.18
CA ALA A 292 5.71 -0.93 -3.40
C ALA A 292 4.72 -0.34 -2.39
N ASN A 293 5.14 0.71 -1.71
CA ASN A 293 4.31 1.45 -0.77
C ASN A 293 3.73 2.72 -1.44
N SER A 294 2.78 3.36 -0.76
CA SER A 294 2.05 4.55 -1.21
C SER A 294 2.42 5.81 -0.41
N TRP A 295 3.67 5.88 0.08
CA TRP A 295 4.21 6.97 0.90
C TRP A 295 5.38 7.68 0.24
N ASN A 296 5.32 7.86 -1.08
CA ASN A 296 6.36 8.49 -1.92
C ASN A 296 7.70 7.73 -1.97
N GLU A 297 8.57 8.19 -2.86
CA GLU A 297 9.86 7.56 -3.15
C GLU A 297 11.01 7.91 -2.18
N ASP A 298 10.83 8.86 -1.27
CA ASP A 298 11.84 9.22 -0.27
C ASP A 298 11.74 8.31 0.97
N TRP A 299 10.62 7.60 1.11
CA TRP A 299 10.39 6.59 2.16
C TRP A 299 11.15 5.27 1.92
N GLY A 300 11.66 4.65 2.98
CA GLY A 300 12.19 3.28 2.95
C GLY A 300 13.24 3.05 1.86
N GLU A 301 13.07 2.00 1.07
CA GLU A 301 13.99 1.61 0.00
C GLU A 301 13.58 2.24 -1.35
N LYS A 302 13.52 3.57 -1.40
CA LYS A 302 13.03 4.35 -2.55
C LYS A 302 11.54 4.17 -2.86
N GLY A 303 10.72 4.19 -1.81
CA GLY A 303 9.28 3.91 -1.84
C GLY A 303 8.93 2.43 -1.76
N TYR A 304 9.92 1.56 -1.71
CA TYR A 304 9.75 0.12 -1.55
C TYR A 304 10.09 -0.33 -0.13
N PHE A 305 9.63 -1.51 0.22
CA PHE A 305 10.14 -2.27 1.35
C PHE A 305 10.14 -3.74 1.05
N ARG A 306 10.80 -4.49 1.93
CA ARG A 306 10.80 -5.95 1.91
C ARG A 306 10.27 -6.45 3.24
N ILE A 307 9.45 -7.48 3.21
CA ILE A 307 8.86 -8.14 4.38
C ILE A 307 9.06 -9.65 4.30
N LEU A 308 9.20 -10.30 5.45
CA LEU A 308 9.38 -11.75 5.55
C LEU A 308 8.27 -12.50 4.79
N ARG A 309 8.68 -13.44 3.93
CA ARG A 309 7.80 -14.26 3.08
C ARG A 309 7.71 -15.71 3.58
N GLY A 310 6.56 -16.35 3.37
CA GLY A 310 6.31 -17.77 3.64
C GLY A 310 5.95 -18.06 5.10
N LYS A 311 5.59 -17.01 5.84
CA LYS A 311 5.21 -17.05 7.25
C LYS A 311 3.96 -16.24 7.54
N ASP A 312 3.31 -15.72 6.50
CA ASP A 312 2.19 -14.77 6.62
C ASP A 312 2.49 -13.63 7.60
N GLU A 313 3.72 -13.08 7.52
CA GLU A 313 4.21 -12.05 8.43
C GLU A 313 3.26 -10.85 8.44
N CYS A 314 2.74 -10.50 9.62
CA CYS A 314 1.72 -9.46 9.79
C CYS A 314 0.44 -9.66 8.96
N GLY A 315 0.17 -10.88 8.46
CA GLY A 315 -0.96 -11.19 7.59
C GLY A 315 -0.77 -10.81 6.11
N ILE A 316 0.46 -10.53 5.66
CA ILE A 316 0.73 -10.05 4.27
C ILE A 316 0.30 -11.04 3.16
N GLU A 317 0.12 -12.32 3.47
CA GLU A 317 -0.31 -13.36 2.53
C GLU A 317 -1.82 -13.68 2.66
N SER A 318 -2.48 -13.17 3.71
CA SER A 318 -3.89 -13.44 4.02
C SER A 318 -4.90 -12.74 3.09
N GLU A 319 -4.66 -11.48 2.73
CA GLU A 319 -5.62 -10.67 1.95
C GLU A 319 -5.07 -10.23 0.59
N VAL A 320 -4.48 -11.19 -0.16
CA VAL A 320 -4.02 -10.93 -1.52
C VAL A 320 -5.19 -10.93 -2.49
N THR A 321 -5.33 -9.85 -3.27
CA THR A 321 -6.42 -9.65 -4.24
C THR A 321 -5.84 -9.27 -5.61
N GLY A 322 -6.47 -9.78 -6.66
CA GLY A 322 -6.10 -9.50 -8.04
C GLY A 322 -7.31 -9.51 -8.95
N GLY A 323 -7.05 -9.38 -10.25
CA GLY A 323 -8.07 -9.32 -11.28
C GLY A 323 -7.45 -9.21 -12.66
N LEU A 324 -8.25 -9.37 -13.71
CA LEU A 324 -7.78 -9.27 -15.09
C LEU A 324 -8.53 -8.15 -15.82
N PRO A 325 -7.86 -7.30 -16.61
CA PRO A 325 -8.48 -6.22 -17.36
C PRO A 325 -9.31 -6.75 -18.53
N HIS A 326 -10.26 -5.94 -19.02
CA HIS A 326 -10.84 -6.13 -20.34
C HIS A 326 -9.79 -5.86 -21.45
N HIS A 327 -9.79 -6.71 -22.48
CA HIS A 327 -8.82 -6.67 -23.59
C HIS A 327 -8.84 -5.37 -24.40
#